data_AF-A0ABD1P3B3-F1
#
_entry.id   AF-A0ABD1P3B3-F1
#
_cell.length_a   1.000
_cell.length_b   1.000
_cell.length_c   1.000
_cell.angle_alpha   90.00
_cell.angle_beta   90.00
_cell.angle_gamma   90.00
#
_symmetry.space_group_name_H-M   'P 1'
#
loop_
_entity.id
_entity.type
_entity.pdbx_description
1 polymer ?
#
loop_
_entity_poly.entity_id
_entity_poly.type
_entity_poly.pdbx_seq_one_letter_code
_entity_poly.pdbx_strand_id
1 'polypeptide(L)'
;MAPPVPQPPMALRAPQVSQVHQAPPAHQAAPTVPLSALQSTQDNLIKDFESMKIEVLTPPVRTSAVIASSIVKSAPRDRIVTTQKDNIFLEKIRIEVGTERRKKFKIVEDSALMFKGRICVPKDKGSEK
;
A
#
# COMPACT_ATOMS: atom_id res chain seq x y z
N MET A 1 -61.21 -61.19 8.35
CA MET A 1 -61.56 -61.04 9.78
C MET A 1 -60.34 -61.44 10.58
N ALA A 2 -59.68 -60.48 11.24
CA ALA A 2 -58.59 -60.73 12.19
C ALA A 2 -58.85 -59.84 13.43
N PRO A 3 -58.88 -60.39 14.65
CA PRO A 3 -59.06 -59.62 15.88
C PRO A 3 -57.76 -58.92 16.32
N PRO A 4 -57.85 -57.86 17.15
CA PRO A 4 -56.73 -57.03 17.57
C PRO A 4 -56.03 -57.59 18.82
N VAL A 5 -54.75 -57.29 19.01
CA VAL A 5 -53.99 -57.61 20.24
C VAL A 5 -52.90 -56.53 20.49
N PRO A 6 -52.39 -56.32 21.72
CA PRO A 6 -52.57 -55.08 22.47
C PRO A 6 -51.26 -54.30 22.72
N GLN A 7 -51.39 -53.01 23.04
CA GLN A 7 -50.31 -52.14 23.56
C GLN A 7 -50.05 -52.42 25.06
N PRO A 8 -48.81 -52.26 25.58
CA PRO A 8 -48.53 -51.15 26.53
C PRO A 8 -47.01 -50.76 26.59
N PRO A 9 -46.50 -49.90 27.50
CA PRO A 9 -47.14 -49.07 28.52
C PRO A 9 -46.79 -47.57 28.46
N MET A 10 -47.40 -46.83 29.37
CA MET A 10 -47.36 -45.38 29.52
C MET A 10 -46.05 -44.80 30.03
N ALA A 11 -45.91 -43.51 29.72
CA ALA A 11 -45.36 -42.42 30.53
C ALA A 11 -43.85 -42.15 30.51
N LEU A 12 -43.49 -41.06 29.81
CA LEU A 12 -42.82 -39.96 30.48
C LEU A 12 -43.22 -38.62 29.84
N ARG A 13 -44.09 -37.90 30.54
CA ARG A 13 -44.50 -36.52 30.22
C ARG A 13 -43.38 -35.59 30.66
N ALA A 14 -42.72 -34.94 29.69
CA ALA A 14 -41.86 -33.77 29.94
C ALA A 14 -42.65 -32.47 29.68
N PRO A 15 -42.41 -31.40 30.45
CA PRO A 15 -43.28 -30.22 30.46
C PRO A 15 -43.06 -29.31 29.23
N GLN A 16 -44.16 -28.72 28.77
CA GLN A 16 -44.21 -27.63 27.81
C GLN A 16 -43.49 -26.38 28.33
N VAL A 17 -42.66 -25.72 27.51
CA VAL A 17 -42.29 -24.32 27.69
C VAL A 17 -42.66 -23.57 26.42
N SER A 18 -43.76 -22.81 26.49
CA SER A 18 -44.05 -21.74 25.55
C SER A 18 -43.01 -20.64 25.72
N GLN A 19 -42.28 -20.30 24.65
CA GLN A 19 -41.67 -18.98 24.53
C GLN A 19 -42.04 -18.35 23.20
N VAL A 20 -42.91 -17.36 23.33
CA VAL A 20 -43.16 -16.28 22.39
C VAL A 20 -41.83 -15.57 22.11
N HIS A 21 -41.36 -15.56 20.86
CA HIS A 21 -40.32 -14.62 20.45
C HIS A 21 -40.76 -13.90 19.18
N GLN A 22 -40.80 -12.57 19.33
CA GLN A 22 -41.26 -11.55 18.41
C GLN A 22 -40.61 -11.64 17.03
N ALA A 23 -41.36 -11.22 16.01
CA ALA A 23 -40.81 -10.81 14.73
C ALA A 23 -39.80 -9.65 14.94
N PRO A 24 -38.61 -9.69 14.32
CA PRO A 24 -37.66 -8.58 14.42
C PRO A 24 -38.16 -7.38 13.59
N PRO A 25 -37.93 -6.14 14.07
CA PRO A 25 -38.39 -4.93 13.41
C PRO A 25 -37.58 -4.64 12.14
N ALA A 26 -38.21 -3.93 11.21
CA ALA A 26 -37.61 -3.46 9.97
C ALA A 26 -36.37 -2.58 10.22
N HIS A 27 -35.19 -3.19 10.30
CA HIS A 27 -33.92 -2.50 10.15
C HIS A 27 -33.47 -2.63 8.70
N GLN A 28 -33.77 -1.58 7.94
CA GLN A 28 -32.97 -1.03 6.83
C GLN A 28 -31.98 -2.02 6.20
N ALA A 29 -32.43 -2.73 5.16
CA ALA A 29 -31.53 -3.50 4.30
C ALA A 29 -30.50 -2.53 3.70
N ALA A 30 -29.21 -2.75 4.00
CA ALA A 30 -28.14 -2.11 3.26
C ALA A 30 -28.35 -2.39 1.76
N PRO A 31 -28.16 -1.41 0.85
CA PRO A 31 -28.29 -1.67 -0.57
C PRO A 31 -27.21 -2.68 -0.98
N THR A 32 -27.63 -3.94 -1.17
CA THR A 32 -26.82 -4.97 -1.79
C THR A 32 -26.63 -4.58 -3.24
N VAL A 33 -25.57 -3.82 -3.52
CA VAL A 33 -25.17 -3.47 -4.89
C VAL A 33 -24.86 -4.80 -5.61
N PRO A 34 -25.55 -5.12 -6.71
CA PRO A 34 -25.31 -6.36 -7.42
C PRO A 34 -23.87 -6.36 -7.96
N LEU A 35 -23.19 -7.51 -7.89
CA LEU A 35 -21.80 -7.67 -8.31
C LEU A 35 -21.57 -7.19 -9.76
N SER A 36 -22.57 -7.33 -10.63
CA SER A 36 -22.59 -6.82 -12.00
C SER A 36 -22.51 -5.29 -12.10
N ALA A 37 -23.09 -4.56 -11.15
CA ALA A 37 -22.99 -3.09 -11.10
C ALA A 37 -21.58 -2.63 -10.69
N LEU A 38 -20.91 -3.39 -9.80
CA LEU A 38 -19.52 -3.11 -9.41
C LEU A 38 -18.55 -3.37 -10.56
N GLN A 39 -18.75 -4.47 -11.31
CA GLN A 39 -17.95 -4.80 -12.50
C GLN A 39 -18.10 -3.74 -13.60
N SER A 40 -19.33 -3.32 -13.90
CA SER A 40 -19.57 -2.26 -14.90
C SER A 40 -18.93 -0.93 -14.51
N THR A 41 -18.85 -0.60 -13.22
CA THR A 41 -18.19 0.63 -12.74
C THR A 41 -16.67 0.55 -12.94
N GLN A 42 -16.07 -0.61 -12.72
CA GLN A 42 -14.65 -0.83 -12.95
C GLN A 42 -14.29 -0.76 -14.43
N ASP A 43 -15.10 -1.35 -15.31
CA ASP A 43 -14.87 -1.33 -16.77
C ASP A 43 -14.93 0.09 -17.35
N ASN A 44 -15.86 0.91 -16.86
CA ASN A 44 -15.94 2.32 -17.26
C ASN A 44 -14.71 3.10 -16.79
N LEU A 45 -14.27 2.85 -15.56
CA LEU A 45 -13.10 3.51 -14.99
C LEU A 45 -11.79 3.15 -15.74
N ILE A 46 -11.63 1.89 -16.16
CA ILE A 46 -10.49 1.46 -16.97
C ILE A 46 -10.48 2.18 -18.32
N LYS A 47 -11.63 2.31 -18.99
CA LYS A 47 -11.76 3.06 -20.24
C LYS A 47 -11.44 4.55 -20.07
N ASP A 48 -11.86 5.14 -18.95
CA ASP A 48 -11.53 6.53 -18.64
C ASP A 48 -10.01 6.71 -18.50
N PHE A 49 -9.33 5.79 -17.81
CA PHE A 49 -7.87 5.80 -17.70
C PHE A 49 -7.18 5.62 -19.07
N GLU A 50 -7.65 4.70 -19.91
CA GLU A 50 -7.15 4.51 -21.27
C GLU A 50 -7.31 5.79 -22.12
N SER A 51 -8.45 6.48 -22.00
CA SER A 51 -8.70 7.75 -22.68
C SER A 51 -7.73 8.86 -22.25
N MET A 52 -7.29 8.82 -20.99
CA MET A 52 -6.30 9.73 -20.41
C MET A 52 -4.85 9.29 -20.68
N LYS A 53 -4.64 8.21 -21.44
CA LYS A 53 -3.33 7.57 -21.67
C LYS A 53 -2.63 7.13 -20.38
N ILE A 54 -3.41 6.77 -19.37
CA ILE A 54 -2.94 6.24 -18.09
C ILE A 54 -2.99 4.71 -18.19
N GLU A 55 -1.83 4.07 -18.09
CA GLU A 55 -1.73 2.61 -18.08
C GLU A 55 -2.17 2.06 -16.71
N VAL A 56 -3.22 1.24 -16.70
CA VAL A 56 -3.73 0.61 -15.46
C VAL A 56 -3.15 -0.79 -15.31
N LEU A 57 -2.26 -0.96 -14.33
CA LEU A 57 -1.72 -2.28 -13.98
C LEU A 57 -2.72 -3.01 -13.07
N THR A 58 -3.54 -3.89 -13.66
CA THR A 58 -4.67 -4.54 -12.99
C THR A 58 -4.38 -5.87 -12.27
N PRO A 59 -3.28 -6.61 -12.54
CA PRO A 59 -2.90 -7.73 -11.67
C PRO A 59 -2.03 -7.25 -10.49
N PRO A 60 -2.37 -7.57 -9.21
CA PRO A 60 -1.52 -7.26 -8.05
C PRO A 60 -0.07 -7.72 -8.22
N VAL A 61 0.15 -8.82 -8.93
CA VAL A 61 1.47 -9.38 -9.27
C VAL A 61 2.25 -8.51 -10.26
N ARG A 62 1.59 -7.90 -11.24
CA ARG A 62 2.25 -6.96 -12.16
C ARG A 62 2.57 -5.65 -11.45
N THR A 63 1.64 -5.16 -10.64
CA THR A 63 1.83 -3.94 -9.85
C THR A 63 2.98 -4.09 -8.86
N SER A 64 3.05 -5.20 -8.12
CA SER A 64 4.14 -5.47 -7.20
C SER A 64 5.49 -5.64 -7.91
N ALA A 65 5.54 -6.33 -9.06
CA ALA A 65 6.77 -6.48 -9.84
C ALA A 65 7.27 -5.15 -10.45
N VAL A 66 6.36 -4.30 -10.96
CA VAL A 66 6.72 -2.98 -11.51
C VAL A 66 7.17 -2.03 -10.40
N ILE A 67 6.48 -2.02 -9.26
CA ILE A 67 6.88 -1.23 -8.09
C ILE A 67 8.23 -1.74 -7.56
N ALA A 68 8.40 -3.05 -7.36
CA ALA A 68 9.64 -3.63 -6.88
C ALA A 68 10.82 -3.34 -7.83
N SER A 69 10.64 -3.53 -9.15
CA SER A 69 11.68 -3.22 -10.14
C SER A 69 12.03 -1.73 -10.22
N SER A 70 11.09 -0.84 -9.87
CA SER A 70 11.33 0.60 -9.75
C SER A 70 12.08 0.96 -8.45
N ILE A 71 11.83 0.23 -7.35
CA ILE A 71 12.48 0.43 -6.04
C ILE A 71 13.93 -0.10 -6.02
N VAL A 72 14.26 -1.14 -6.81
CA VAL A 72 15.57 -1.82 -6.76
C VAL A 72 16.73 -0.98 -7.32
N LYS A 73 16.46 0.07 -8.10
CA LYS A 73 17.49 1.10 -8.38
C LYS A 73 17.44 2.10 -7.23
N SER A 74 18.41 2.03 -6.31
CA SER A 74 18.64 3.07 -5.30
C SER A 74 18.39 4.45 -5.93
N ALA A 75 17.52 5.25 -5.33
CA ALA A 75 17.13 6.53 -5.90
C ALA A 75 18.39 7.29 -6.31
N PRO A 76 18.44 7.94 -7.49
CA PRO A 76 19.65 8.61 -7.98
C PRO A 76 20.32 9.52 -6.92
N ARG A 77 19.50 10.08 -6.03
CA ARG A 77 19.93 10.86 -4.88
C ARG A 77 20.78 10.08 -3.87
N ASP A 78 20.38 8.89 -3.46
CA ASP A 78 21.11 8.08 -2.48
C ASP A 78 22.49 7.67 -3.01
N ARG A 79 22.60 7.39 -4.31
CA ARG A 79 23.89 7.14 -4.98
C ARG A 79 24.80 8.36 -4.94
N ILE A 80 24.25 9.54 -5.22
CA ILE A 80 25.01 10.79 -5.14
C ILE A 80 25.48 11.03 -3.70
N VAL A 81 24.60 10.88 -2.70
CA VAL A 81 24.97 11.07 -1.29
C VAL A 81 26.04 10.08 -0.83
N THR A 82 25.95 8.82 -1.27
CA THR A 82 26.97 7.81 -0.96
C THR A 82 28.33 8.21 -1.55
N THR A 83 28.36 8.53 -2.85
CA THR A 83 29.59 8.94 -3.53
C THR A 83 30.17 10.26 -3.02
N GLN A 84 29.36 11.15 -2.42
CA GLN A 84 29.87 12.34 -1.74
C GLN A 84 30.77 11.98 -0.54
N LYS A 85 30.40 10.96 0.24
CA LYS A 85 31.16 10.52 1.43
C LYS A 85 32.53 9.97 1.05
N ASP A 86 32.62 9.34 -0.12
CA ASP A 86 33.87 8.79 -0.65
C ASP A 86 34.76 9.87 -1.31
N ASN A 87 34.25 11.10 -1.48
CA ASN A 87 34.97 12.18 -2.13
C ASN A 87 35.72 13.05 -1.11
N ILE A 88 37.06 12.91 -1.09
CA ILE A 88 37.97 13.65 -0.20
C ILE A 88 37.75 15.18 -0.26
N PHE A 89 37.50 15.74 -1.45
CA PHE A 89 37.30 17.18 -1.61
C PHE A 89 35.97 17.63 -1.00
N LEU A 90 34.90 16.87 -1.20
CA LEU A 90 33.60 17.19 -0.61
C LEU A 90 33.60 16.96 0.91
N GLU A 91 34.33 15.98 1.42
CA GLU A 91 34.48 15.76 2.86
C GLU A 91 35.20 16.94 3.54
N LYS A 92 36.25 17.48 2.90
CA LYS A 92 36.89 18.71 3.38
C LYS A 92 35.90 19.89 3.46
N ILE A 93 35.05 20.06 2.44
CA ILE A 93 34.00 21.09 2.47
C ILE A 93 33.01 20.82 3.61
N ARG A 94 32.67 19.56 3.86
CA ARG A 94 31.74 19.14 4.92
C ARG A 94 32.24 19.57 6.30
N ILE A 95 33.53 19.37 6.59
CA ILE A 95 34.20 19.83 7.82
C ILE A 95 34.17 21.37 7.91
N GLU A 96 34.41 22.05 6.79
CA GLU A 96 34.37 23.52 6.73
C GLU A 96 32.95 24.11 6.88
N VAL A 97 31.90 23.34 6.57
CA VAL A 97 30.50 23.73 6.87
C VAL A 97 30.24 23.67 8.36
N GLY A 98 30.73 22.64 9.06
CA GLY A 98 30.59 22.51 10.53
C GLY A 98 31.30 23.62 11.31
N THR A 99 32.29 24.27 10.71
CA THR A 99 33.02 25.43 11.29
C THR A 99 32.53 26.78 10.76
N GLU A 100 31.37 26.81 10.08
CA GLU A 100 30.73 27.99 9.48
C GLU A 100 31.57 28.76 8.44
N ARG A 101 32.71 28.19 8.01
CA ARG A 101 33.61 28.81 7.02
C ARG A 101 33.01 28.83 5.60
N ARG A 102 31.98 28.02 5.37
CA ARG A 102 31.35 27.77 4.06
C ARG A 102 29.85 28.09 4.06
N LYS A 103 29.45 29.35 4.32
CA LYS A 103 28.03 29.79 4.41
C LYS A 103 27.13 29.48 3.21
N LYS A 104 27.70 29.28 2.02
CA LYS A 104 26.94 28.91 0.80
C LYS A 104 26.64 27.42 0.70
N PHE A 105 27.29 26.61 1.55
CA PHE A 105 27.11 25.18 1.63
C PHE A 105 26.25 24.84 2.84
N LYS A 106 25.49 23.76 2.70
CA LYS A 106 24.67 23.21 3.78
C LYS A 106 24.69 21.69 3.71
N ILE A 107 24.65 21.05 4.87
CA ILE A 107 24.38 19.63 5.00
C ILE A 107 22.90 19.52 5.38
N VAL A 108 22.13 18.77 4.59
CA VAL A 108 20.71 18.50 4.88
C VAL A 108 20.53 17.18 5.61
N GLU A 109 19.30 16.85 6.00
CA GLU A 109 18.93 15.72 6.89
C GLU A 109 19.52 14.37 6.46
N ASP A 110 19.49 14.08 5.15
CA ASP A 110 20.04 12.84 4.59
C ASP A 110 21.56 12.87 4.41
N SER A 111 22.25 13.79 5.08
CA SER A 111 23.70 14.03 4.94
C SER A 111 24.16 14.55 3.58
N ALA A 112 23.24 14.91 2.66
CA ALA A 112 23.63 15.46 1.38
C ALA A 112 24.28 16.84 1.54
N LEU A 113 25.46 17.00 0.94
CA LEU A 113 26.10 18.29 0.78
C LEU A 113 25.46 19.05 -0.38
N MET A 114 24.98 20.26 -0.10
CA MET A 114 24.38 21.15 -1.08
C MET A 114 25.12 22.48 -1.15
N PHE A 115 25.23 23.04 -2.35
CA PHE A 115 25.72 24.40 -2.60
C PHE A 115 24.59 25.26 -3.17
N LYS A 116 24.19 26.33 -2.47
CA LYS A 116 23.10 27.22 -2.89
C LYS A 116 21.83 26.49 -3.36
N GLY A 117 21.43 25.43 -2.63
CA GLY A 117 20.22 24.66 -2.95
C GLY A 117 20.38 23.60 -4.05
N ARG A 118 21.59 23.36 -4.57
CA ARG A 118 21.88 22.27 -5.53
C ARG A 118 22.72 21.18 -4.88
N ILE A 119 22.45 19.91 -5.19
CA ILE A 119 23.24 18.79 -4.69
C ILE A 119 24.65 18.81 -5.32
N CYS A 120 25.68 18.59 -4.50
CA CYS A 120 27.05 18.48 -4.99
C CYS A 120 27.28 17.10 -5.61
N VAL A 121 27.61 17.02 -6.90
CA VAL A 121 27.93 15.74 -7.54
C VAL A 121 29.46 15.58 -7.57
N PRO A 122 30.02 14.51 -6.99
CA PRO A 122 31.43 14.18 -7.15
C PRO A 122 31.80 14.11 -8.63
N LYS A 123 32.91 14.73 -9.02
CA LYS A 123 33.43 14.58 -10.38
C LYS A 123 34.01 13.18 -10.53
N ASP A 124 33.62 12.47 -11.58
CA ASP A 124 34.25 11.21 -11.93
C ASP A 124 35.74 11.44 -12.18
N LYS A 125 36.57 10.55 -11.62
CA LYS A 125 38.04 10.64 -11.57
C LYS A 125 38.71 10.60 -12.96
N GLY A 126 37.95 10.62 -14.05
CA GLY A 126 38.41 10.55 -15.45
C GLY A 126 38.34 11.85 -16.23
N SER A 127 38.18 13.00 -15.57
CA SER A 127 38.17 14.32 -16.24
C SER A 127 39.18 15.28 -15.63
N GLU A 128 40.43 14.84 -15.61
CA GLU A 128 41.60 15.71 -15.55
C GLU A 128 41.89 16.19 -16.98
N LYS A 129 41.97 17.51 -17.18
CA LYS A 129 42.28 18.15 -18.45
C LYS A 129 43.47 19.08 -18.21
#